data_AF-A0A655DVS8-F1
#
_entry.id   AF-A0A655DVS8-F1
#
_cell.length_a   1.000
_cell.length_b   1.000
_cell.length_c   1.000
_cell.angle_alpha   90.00
_cell.angle_beta   90.00
_cell.angle_gamma   90.00
#
_symmetry.space_group_name_H-M   'P 1'
#
loop_
_entity.id
_entity.type
_entity.pdbx_description
1 polymer ?
#
loop_
_entity_poly.entity_id
_entity_poly.type
_entity_poly.pdbx_seq_one_letter_code
_entity_poly.pdbx_strand_id
1 'polypeptide(L)'
;MLGDSDTAVIEMAAASGLHHVSPELRNPLNTTSYGTGELIVAALERGVKRIILGIGGSATNDGGAGMMQALGVILRDKQGRSLSPGGEALAALASIDLSGCHPLLRKVSITVACDVNNPLCGPQGASAIFGPQKGATAEMVNTLDAALENWGRHIYQATGREVINAPGAGAAGGMGAALLGLLNAELRAGVEIVVETLQLEQAVKDADLVITGEGRLDSQSICGKTPIGVARVAKRYHKPVIALAGGLQHDHHVVYQQGIDAALSILSHIVTLPEALHEAEYNLSLSARNVAAIWRLARQA
;
A
#
# COMPACT_ATOMS: atom_id res chain seq x y z
N MET A 1 13.71 8.51 -4.45
CA MET A 1 13.36 9.14 -5.75
C MET A 1 13.70 8.15 -6.83
N LEU A 2 12.90 8.08 -7.89
CA LEU A 2 13.20 7.24 -9.05
C LEU A 2 14.28 7.89 -9.92
N GLY A 3 14.83 7.14 -10.86
CA GLY A 3 15.89 7.61 -11.76
C GLY A 3 15.49 8.80 -12.65
N ASP A 4 14.20 9.07 -12.78
CA ASP A 4 13.66 10.25 -13.49
C ASP A 4 13.78 11.56 -12.71
N SER A 5 14.11 11.51 -11.41
CA SER A 5 14.16 12.65 -10.47
C SER A 5 12.84 13.45 -10.31
N ASP A 6 11.81 13.16 -11.11
CA ASP A 6 10.49 13.79 -11.06
C ASP A 6 9.53 13.04 -10.11
N THR A 7 9.85 11.80 -9.73
CA THR A 7 8.98 10.93 -8.94
C THR A 7 9.59 10.55 -7.58
N ALA A 8 8.87 10.86 -6.50
CA ALA A 8 9.14 10.32 -5.18
C ALA A 8 8.33 9.06 -4.91
N VAL A 9 8.96 8.06 -4.31
CA VAL A 9 8.27 6.88 -3.75
C VAL A 9 8.42 6.97 -2.24
N ILE A 10 7.30 6.92 -1.53
CA ILE A 10 7.22 7.07 -0.07
C ILE A 10 6.46 5.87 0.47
N GLU A 11 7.00 5.23 1.50
CA GLU A 11 6.28 4.25 2.31
C GLU A 11 5.87 4.89 3.62
N MET A 12 4.57 5.00 3.89
CA MET A 12 4.07 5.62 5.12
C MET A 12 4.58 4.86 6.36
N ALA A 13 4.78 3.55 6.23
CA ALA A 13 5.28 2.71 7.31
C ALA A 13 6.68 3.14 7.79
N ALA A 14 7.49 3.78 6.94
CA ALA A 14 8.80 4.28 7.33
C ALA A 14 8.72 5.33 8.44
N ALA A 15 7.63 6.11 8.52
CA ALA A 15 7.43 7.12 9.56
C ALA A 15 6.30 6.77 10.55
N SER A 16 5.28 6.04 10.10
CA SER A 16 4.03 5.81 10.83
C SER A 16 3.63 4.33 10.85
N GLY A 17 4.62 3.44 10.73
CA GLY A 17 4.44 2.00 10.62
C GLY A 17 4.28 1.27 11.95
N LEU A 18 3.55 0.14 11.90
CA LEU A 18 3.27 -0.73 13.05
C LEU A 18 4.54 -1.33 13.67
N HIS A 19 5.63 -1.43 12.91
CA HIS A 19 6.92 -1.94 13.38
C HIS A 19 7.69 -0.96 14.26
N HIS A 20 7.34 0.33 14.24
CA HIS A 20 7.92 1.34 15.14
C HIS A 20 7.29 1.33 16.54
N VAL A 21 6.18 0.60 16.72
CA VAL A 21 5.42 0.55 17.98
C VAL A 21 5.42 -0.87 18.50
N SER A 22 6.13 -1.09 19.62
CA SER A 22 6.14 -2.38 20.29
C SER A 22 4.71 -2.76 20.73
N PRO A 23 4.37 -4.07 20.72
CA PRO A 23 2.99 -4.53 20.94
C PRO A 23 2.31 -3.93 22.19
N GLU A 24 3.05 -3.77 23.28
CA GLU A 24 2.59 -3.23 24.55
C GLU A 24 2.31 -1.71 24.54
N LEU A 25 2.86 -0.98 23.57
CA LEU A 25 2.66 0.46 23.40
C LEU A 25 1.63 0.81 22.31
N ARG A 26 1.05 -0.21 21.65
CA ARG A 26 0.09 -0.01 20.57
C ARG A 26 -1.22 0.55 21.10
N ASN A 27 -1.47 1.82 20.78
CA ASN A 27 -2.73 2.49 21.10
C ASN A 27 -3.18 3.37 19.92
N PRO A 28 -4.15 2.90 19.11
CA PRO A 28 -4.58 3.60 17.90
C PRO A 28 -5.37 4.89 18.18
N LEU A 29 -5.80 5.11 19.44
CA LEU A 29 -6.37 6.39 19.87
C LEU A 29 -5.33 7.52 19.81
N ASN A 30 -4.05 7.20 20.04
CA ASN A 30 -2.98 8.18 20.25
C ASN A 30 -1.99 8.27 19.08
N THR A 31 -1.77 7.18 18.35
CA THR A 31 -0.80 7.13 17.25
C THR A 31 -1.16 8.14 16.14
N THR A 32 -0.15 8.81 15.61
CA THR A 32 -0.31 9.88 14.61
C THR A 32 0.41 9.58 13.30
N SER A 33 -0.17 10.03 12.19
CA SER A 33 0.39 9.95 10.84
C SER A 33 1.29 11.15 10.48
N TYR A 34 1.59 12.04 11.44
CA TYR A 34 2.33 13.29 11.20
C TYR A 34 3.63 13.12 10.40
N GLY A 35 4.46 12.14 10.78
CA GLY A 35 5.72 11.86 10.08
C GLY A 35 5.56 11.44 8.62
N THR A 36 4.41 10.86 8.24
CA THR A 36 4.11 10.61 6.82
C THR A 36 3.95 11.93 6.05
N GLY A 37 3.32 12.93 6.67
CA GLY A 37 3.21 14.26 6.09
C GLY A 37 4.58 14.96 5.98
N GLU A 38 5.47 14.79 6.97
CA GLU A 38 6.84 15.31 6.90
C GLU A 38 7.63 14.69 5.72
N LEU A 39 7.48 13.38 5.48
CA LEU A 39 8.07 12.73 4.30
C LEU A 39 7.54 13.31 2.98
N ILE A 40 6.24 13.62 2.93
CA ILE A 40 5.63 14.26 1.75
C ILE A 40 6.20 15.68 1.58
N VAL A 41 6.30 16.49 2.64
CA VAL A 41 6.91 17.83 2.58
C VAL A 41 8.35 17.74 2.05
N ALA A 42 9.16 16.84 2.60
CA ALA A 42 10.54 16.65 2.14
C ALA A 42 10.63 16.23 0.65
N ALA A 43 9.64 15.49 0.14
CA ALA A 43 9.55 15.18 -1.28
C ALA A 43 9.17 16.41 -2.12
N LEU A 44 8.20 17.21 -1.66
CA LEU A 44 7.78 18.44 -2.33
C LEU A 44 8.92 19.46 -2.43
N GLU A 45 9.72 19.62 -1.37
CA GLU A 45 10.88 20.52 -1.35
C GLU A 45 11.98 20.11 -2.33
N ARG A 46 12.01 18.85 -2.75
CA ARG A 46 12.89 18.36 -3.82
C ARG A 46 12.36 18.63 -5.23
N GLY A 47 11.21 19.31 -5.35
CA GLY A 47 10.64 19.72 -6.63
C GLY A 47 10.03 18.59 -7.46
N VAL A 48 9.67 17.46 -6.82
CA VAL A 48 9.03 16.34 -7.51
C VAL A 48 7.68 16.74 -8.08
N LYS A 49 7.29 16.12 -9.20
CA LYS A 49 5.99 16.33 -9.86
C LYS A 49 5.00 15.24 -9.51
N ARG A 50 5.50 14.08 -9.07
CA ARG A 50 4.71 12.89 -8.79
C ARG A 50 5.14 12.26 -7.47
N ILE A 51 4.16 11.82 -6.70
CA ILE A 51 4.38 11.03 -5.49
C ILE A 51 3.63 9.72 -5.64
N ILE A 52 4.35 8.61 -5.49
CA ILE A 52 3.79 7.28 -5.28
C ILE A 52 3.87 6.99 -3.79
N LEU A 53 2.71 6.83 -3.15
CA LEU A 53 2.60 6.63 -1.71
C LEU A 53 2.09 5.22 -1.40
N GLY A 54 2.94 4.39 -0.80
CA GLY A 54 2.56 3.11 -0.21
C GLY A 54 2.00 3.32 1.19
N ILE A 55 0.74 2.91 1.44
CA ILE A 55 0.08 3.11 2.73
C ILE A 55 -0.09 1.83 3.57
N GLY A 56 0.50 0.72 3.14
CA GLY A 56 0.49 -0.54 3.91
C GLY A 56 1.24 -0.43 5.25
N GLY A 57 0.88 -1.28 6.21
CA GLY A 57 1.65 -1.46 7.44
C GLY A 57 1.53 -0.34 8.49
N SER A 58 0.48 0.49 8.43
CA SER A 58 0.26 1.61 9.36
C SER A 58 0.08 1.19 10.83
N ALA A 59 0.62 1.96 11.76
CA ALA A 59 0.26 1.92 13.20
C ALA A 59 -1.01 2.72 13.52
N THR A 60 -1.39 3.65 12.65
CA THR A 60 -2.30 4.76 12.97
C THR A 60 -3.77 4.44 12.70
N ASN A 61 -4.68 5.10 13.41
CA ASN A 61 -6.13 5.12 13.10
C ASN A 61 -6.69 6.54 13.21
N ASP A 62 -5.90 7.52 12.77
CA ASP A 62 -6.15 8.96 12.88
C ASP A 62 -6.77 9.57 11.63
N GLY A 63 -7.29 8.76 10.70
CA GLY A 63 -7.87 9.26 9.46
C GLY A 63 -6.88 9.96 8.53
N GLY A 64 -5.57 9.89 8.79
CA GLY A 64 -4.58 10.73 8.10
C GLY A 64 -4.54 12.18 8.60
N ALA A 65 -5.18 12.50 9.74
CA ALA A 65 -5.23 13.87 10.27
C ALA A 65 -3.84 14.42 10.62
N GLY A 66 -2.97 13.62 11.24
CA GLY A 66 -1.60 14.01 11.52
C GLY A 66 -0.83 14.36 10.24
N MET A 67 -0.94 13.53 9.20
CA MET A 67 -0.35 13.79 7.88
C MET A 67 -0.84 15.12 7.32
N MET A 68 -2.15 15.41 7.38
CA MET A 68 -2.70 16.68 6.88
C MET A 68 -2.22 17.87 7.70
N GLN A 69 -2.09 17.74 9.02
CA GLN A 69 -1.53 18.80 9.89
C GLN A 69 -0.07 19.12 9.53
N ALA A 70 0.76 18.11 9.29
CA ALA A 70 2.14 18.30 8.83
C ALA A 70 2.21 18.97 7.44
N LEU A 71 1.20 18.76 6.60
CA LEU A 71 1.04 19.44 5.31
C LEU A 71 0.48 20.88 5.43
N GLY A 72 0.22 21.36 6.65
CA GLY A 72 -0.25 22.72 6.92
C GLY A 72 -1.77 22.87 7.01
N VAL A 73 -2.54 21.78 6.97
CA VAL A 73 -3.98 21.82 7.24
C VAL A 73 -4.23 22.16 8.70
N ILE A 74 -5.14 23.09 8.93
CA ILE A 74 -5.52 23.51 10.27
C ILE A 74 -6.81 22.77 10.66
N LEU A 75 -6.70 21.90 11.65
CA LEU A 75 -7.82 21.14 12.22
C LEU A 75 -8.21 21.75 13.57
N ARG A 76 -9.48 22.14 13.76
CA ARG A 76 -9.93 22.79 14.99
C ARG A 76 -11.12 22.09 15.64
N ASP A 77 -11.15 22.16 16.97
CA ASP A 77 -12.30 21.78 17.79
C ASP A 77 -13.40 22.86 17.79
N LYS A 78 -14.51 22.60 18.49
CA LYS A 78 -15.64 23.55 18.61
C LYS A 78 -15.29 24.85 19.32
N GLN A 79 -14.18 24.89 20.07
CA GLN A 79 -13.67 26.07 20.76
C GLN A 79 -12.64 26.82 19.89
N GLY A 80 -12.38 26.37 18.66
CA GLY A 80 -11.42 26.98 17.74
C GLY A 80 -9.96 26.64 18.06
N ARG A 81 -9.69 25.72 18.99
CA ARG A 81 -8.33 25.28 19.34
C ARG A 81 -7.85 24.23 18.36
N SER A 82 -6.54 24.17 18.15
CA SER A 82 -5.93 23.12 17.33
C SER A 82 -6.22 21.74 17.89
N LEU A 83 -6.54 20.81 17.01
CA LEU A 83 -6.82 19.42 17.38
C LEU A 83 -5.54 18.70 17.82
N SER A 84 -5.62 17.95 18.92
CA SER A 84 -4.54 17.06 19.36
C SER A 84 -4.26 15.95 18.34
N PRO A 85 -3.06 15.36 18.33
CA PRO A 85 -2.77 14.18 17.51
C PRO A 85 -3.60 12.95 17.95
N GLY A 86 -3.76 11.99 17.04
CA GLY A 86 -4.39 10.69 17.32
C GLY A 86 -5.82 10.57 16.81
N GLY A 87 -6.31 9.32 16.75
CA GLY A 87 -7.65 9.01 16.24
C GLY A 87 -8.79 9.41 17.16
N GLU A 88 -8.58 9.43 18.48
CA GLU A 88 -9.63 9.85 19.42
C GLU A 88 -9.98 11.33 19.26
N ALA A 89 -8.97 12.16 18.98
CA ALA A 89 -9.14 13.59 18.85
C ALA A 89 -10.12 13.97 17.72
N LEU A 90 -10.28 13.13 16.70
CA LEU A 90 -11.22 13.33 15.60
C LEU A 90 -12.69 13.44 16.05
N ALA A 91 -13.05 12.88 17.21
CA ALA A 91 -14.40 13.04 17.77
C ALA A 91 -14.72 14.51 18.10
N ALA A 92 -13.70 15.31 18.45
CA ALA A 92 -13.85 16.72 18.80
C ALA A 92 -13.75 17.67 17.59
N LEU A 93 -13.39 17.16 16.40
CA LEU A 93 -13.22 17.98 15.20
C LEU A 93 -14.51 18.72 14.85
N ALA A 94 -14.35 20.02 14.56
CA ALA A 94 -15.44 20.91 14.16
C ALA A 94 -15.18 21.67 12.85
N SER A 95 -13.92 21.81 12.41
CA SER A 95 -13.61 22.46 11.14
C SER A 95 -12.26 22.04 10.56
N ILE A 96 -12.18 22.03 9.23
CA ILE A 96 -10.98 21.79 8.42
C ILE A 96 -10.72 23.05 7.61
N ASP A 97 -9.54 23.63 7.75
CA ASP A 97 -9.09 24.78 6.98
C ASP A 97 -7.85 24.42 6.16
N LEU A 98 -7.99 24.52 4.84
CA LEU A 98 -6.97 24.18 3.84
C LEU A 98 -6.13 25.39 3.40
N SER A 99 -6.36 26.58 3.96
CA SER A 99 -5.63 27.80 3.58
C SER A 99 -4.13 27.72 3.89
N GLY A 100 -3.75 26.95 4.90
CA GLY A 100 -2.34 26.70 5.28
C GLY A 100 -1.67 25.56 4.52
N CYS A 101 -2.36 24.87 3.61
CA CYS A 101 -1.79 23.75 2.86
C CYS A 101 -0.50 24.15 2.12
N HIS A 102 0.48 23.25 2.14
CA HIS A 102 1.74 23.43 1.44
C HIS A 102 1.49 23.78 -0.05
N PRO A 103 2.01 24.90 -0.56
CA PRO A 103 1.60 25.47 -1.85
C PRO A 103 1.93 24.56 -3.05
N LEU A 104 2.97 23.72 -2.92
CA LEU A 104 3.37 22.77 -3.98
C LEU A 104 2.41 21.59 -4.13
N LEU A 105 1.54 21.29 -3.16
CA LEU A 105 0.61 20.16 -3.26
C LEU A 105 -0.30 20.24 -4.50
N ARG A 106 -0.70 21.46 -4.89
CA ARG A 106 -1.54 21.68 -6.08
C ARG A 106 -0.83 21.39 -7.40
N LYS A 107 0.50 21.28 -7.38
CA LYS A 107 1.35 21.05 -8.57
C LYS A 107 1.81 19.61 -8.71
N VAL A 108 1.46 18.75 -7.75
CA VAL A 108 1.94 17.38 -7.67
C VAL A 108 0.78 16.41 -7.75
N SER A 109 0.93 15.38 -8.58
CA SER A 109 -0.02 14.25 -8.61
C SER A 109 0.40 13.22 -7.56
N ILE A 110 -0.57 12.77 -6.75
CA ILE A 110 -0.35 11.74 -5.75
C ILE A 110 -1.12 10.49 -6.16
N THR A 111 -0.39 9.40 -6.35
CA THR A 111 -0.94 8.07 -6.60
C THR A 111 -0.63 7.19 -5.41
N VAL A 112 -1.65 6.50 -4.90
CA VAL A 112 -1.58 5.75 -3.64
C VAL A 112 -1.75 4.27 -3.94
N ALA A 113 -0.79 3.46 -3.51
CA ALA A 113 -0.91 2.01 -3.58
C ALA A 113 -1.87 1.52 -2.48
N CYS A 114 -3.05 1.07 -2.89
CA CYS A 114 -4.13 0.61 -2.04
C CYS A 114 -4.73 -0.69 -2.58
N ASP A 115 -4.45 -1.80 -1.91
CA ASP A 115 -4.89 -3.14 -2.34
C ASP A 115 -6.15 -3.62 -1.59
N VAL A 116 -6.81 -2.73 -0.85
CA VAL A 116 -8.03 -3.01 -0.08
C VAL A 116 -9.17 -2.08 -0.48
N ASN A 117 -10.41 -2.58 -0.42
CA ASN A 117 -11.61 -1.83 -0.78
C ASN A 117 -12.44 -1.39 0.43
N ASN A 118 -11.94 -1.62 1.65
CA ASN A 118 -12.64 -1.29 2.89
C ASN A 118 -13.07 0.19 2.92
N PRO A 119 -14.35 0.49 3.22
CA PRO A 119 -14.82 1.87 3.42
C PRO A 119 -14.19 2.49 4.66
N LEU A 120 -14.45 3.78 4.91
CA LEU A 120 -13.91 4.48 6.07
C LEU A 120 -14.44 3.91 7.38
N CYS A 121 -15.76 3.70 7.47
CA CYS A 121 -16.49 3.37 8.69
C CYS A 121 -17.32 2.09 8.57
N GLY A 122 -17.87 1.62 9.69
CA GLY A 122 -18.82 0.51 9.77
C GLY A 122 -18.15 -0.86 9.95
N PRO A 123 -18.91 -1.96 9.82
CA PRO A 123 -18.42 -3.32 10.12
C PRO A 123 -17.24 -3.77 9.26
N GLN A 124 -17.11 -3.20 8.06
CA GLN A 124 -15.98 -3.43 7.15
C GLN A 124 -15.03 -2.23 7.09
N GLY A 125 -15.18 -1.26 7.98
CA GLY A 125 -14.43 -0.01 8.02
C GLY A 125 -13.02 -0.15 8.57
N ALA A 126 -12.30 0.98 8.61
CA ALA A 126 -10.90 1.02 9.02
C ALA A 126 -10.69 0.48 10.45
N SER A 127 -11.49 0.97 11.40
CA SER A 127 -11.38 0.65 12.81
C SER A 127 -11.76 -0.81 13.08
N ALA A 128 -12.85 -1.30 12.47
CA ALA A 128 -13.34 -2.66 12.69
C ALA A 128 -12.38 -3.73 12.15
N ILE A 129 -11.85 -3.53 10.93
CA ILE A 129 -11.05 -4.54 10.24
C ILE A 129 -9.57 -4.45 10.62
N PHE A 130 -9.01 -3.24 10.71
CA PHE A 130 -7.57 -3.04 10.89
C PHE A 130 -7.19 -2.49 12.28
N GLY A 131 -8.15 -2.04 13.08
CA GLY A 131 -7.91 -1.57 14.45
C GLY A 131 -7.34 -2.66 15.38
N PRO A 132 -7.87 -3.90 15.41
CA PRO A 132 -7.42 -4.93 16.36
C PRO A 132 -5.92 -5.25 16.26
N GLN A 133 -5.37 -5.38 15.05
CA GLN A 133 -3.93 -5.60 14.85
C GLN A 133 -3.05 -4.42 15.30
N LYS A 134 -3.65 -3.23 15.42
CA LYS A 134 -3.03 -1.99 15.93
C LYS A 134 -3.27 -1.78 17.44
N GLY A 135 -3.84 -2.76 18.14
CA GLY A 135 -4.08 -2.71 19.58
C GLY A 135 -5.45 -2.17 20.00
N ALA A 136 -6.40 -1.96 19.07
CA ALA A 136 -7.74 -1.51 19.43
C ALA A 136 -8.53 -2.61 20.15
N THR A 137 -9.10 -2.29 21.32
CA THR A 137 -10.16 -3.09 21.94
C THR A 137 -11.50 -2.86 21.21
N ALA A 138 -12.50 -3.70 21.48
CA ALA A 138 -13.84 -3.53 20.89
C ALA A 138 -14.46 -2.16 21.22
N GLU A 139 -14.20 -1.63 22.42
CA GLU A 139 -14.64 -0.29 22.82
C GLU A 139 -13.90 0.80 22.02
N MET A 140 -12.57 0.68 21.89
CA MET A 140 -11.77 1.61 21.07
C MET A 140 -12.23 1.61 19.62
N VAL A 141 -12.60 0.45 19.07
CA VAL A 141 -13.14 0.35 17.70
C VAL A 141 -14.38 1.22 17.54
N ASN A 142 -15.33 1.15 18.48
CA ASN A 142 -16.54 1.97 18.42
C ASN A 142 -16.23 3.47 18.51
N THR A 143 -15.33 3.86 19.42
CA THR A 143 -14.89 5.26 19.57
C THR A 143 -14.23 5.77 18.28
N LEU A 144 -13.30 5.00 17.72
CA LEU A 144 -12.58 5.35 16.51
C LEU A 144 -13.50 5.39 15.28
N ASP A 145 -14.44 4.47 15.15
CA ASP A 145 -15.39 4.44 14.02
C ASP A 145 -16.27 5.70 13.99
N ALA A 146 -16.82 6.10 15.15
CA ALA A 146 -17.58 7.34 15.29
C ALA A 146 -16.73 8.59 15.03
N ALA A 147 -15.46 8.57 15.47
CA ALA A 147 -14.52 9.65 15.23
C ALA A 147 -14.17 9.78 13.73
N LEU A 148 -13.99 8.65 13.03
CA LEU A 148 -13.77 8.61 11.58
C LEU A 148 -15.02 9.02 10.79
N GLU A 149 -16.23 8.72 11.27
CA GLU A 149 -17.46 9.20 10.64
C GLU A 149 -17.53 10.73 10.72
N ASN A 150 -17.21 11.29 11.89
CA ASN A 150 -17.09 12.74 12.06
C ASN A 150 -16.03 13.35 11.14
N TRP A 151 -14.90 12.67 10.96
CA TRP A 151 -13.84 13.08 10.01
C TRP A 151 -14.35 13.11 8.58
N GLY A 152 -14.95 12.03 8.09
CA GLY A 152 -15.49 11.94 6.74
C GLY A 152 -16.56 13.00 6.45
N ARG A 153 -17.42 13.31 7.43
CA ARG A 153 -18.41 14.39 7.32
C ARG A 153 -17.78 15.77 7.15
N HIS A 154 -16.73 16.08 7.91
CA HIS A 154 -16.05 17.37 7.78
C HIS A 154 -15.20 17.47 6.51
N ILE A 155 -14.65 16.35 6.00
CA ILE A 155 -14.03 16.31 4.67
C ILE A 155 -15.07 16.72 3.60
N TYR A 156 -16.27 16.15 3.65
CA TYR A 156 -17.35 16.50 2.72
C TYR A 156 -17.72 17.99 2.84
N GLN A 157 -17.84 18.52 4.05
CA GLN A 157 -18.14 19.95 4.25
C GLN A 157 -17.04 20.88 3.70
N ALA A 158 -15.77 20.50 3.82
CA ALA A 158 -14.65 21.31 3.36
C ALA A 158 -14.43 21.26 1.85
N THR A 159 -14.82 20.16 1.19
CA THR A 159 -14.41 19.89 -0.21
C THR A 159 -15.53 19.48 -1.15
N GLY A 160 -16.71 19.15 -0.62
CA GLY A 160 -17.84 18.57 -1.37
C GLY A 160 -17.64 17.09 -1.76
N ARG A 161 -16.57 16.43 -1.30
CA ARG A 161 -16.24 15.05 -1.70
C ARG A 161 -16.72 14.03 -0.68
N GLU A 162 -17.51 13.07 -1.13
CA GLU A 162 -17.96 11.96 -0.30
C GLU A 162 -16.89 10.87 -0.23
N VAL A 163 -16.39 10.60 0.98
CA VAL A 163 -15.30 9.63 1.20
C VAL A 163 -15.68 8.46 2.10
N ILE A 164 -16.78 8.54 2.85
CA ILE A 164 -17.13 7.54 3.87
C ILE A 164 -17.28 6.14 3.25
N ASN A 165 -17.96 6.06 2.11
CA ASN A 165 -18.21 4.80 1.40
C ASN A 165 -17.25 4.57 0.22
N ALA A 166 -16.26 5.45 0.03
CA ALA A 166 -15.35 5.31 -1.10
C ALA A 166 -14.46 4.06 -0.93
N PRO A 167 -14.30 3.23 -1.98
CA PRO A 167 -13.43 2.06 -1.91
C PRO A 167 -12.00 2.46 -1.51
N GLY A 168 -11.46 1.78 -0.50
CA GLY A 168 -10.11 2.04 0.00
C GLY A 168 -9.99 3.25 0.93
N ALA A 169 -11.09 3.95 1.22
CA ALA A 169 -11.09 5.07 2.16
C ALA A 169 -10.63 4.65 3.57
N GLY A 170 -10.90 3.42 3.98
CA GLY A 170 -10.47 2.87 5.27
C GLY A 170 -9.02 2.42 5.32
N ALA A 171 -8.31 2.43 4.19
CA ALA A 171 -6.92 2.02 4.14
C ALA A 171 -6.05 2.88 5.09
N ALA A 172 -5.09 2.21 5.74
CA ALA A 172 -4.16 2.82 6.69
C ALA A 172 -4.83 3.62 7.82
N GLY A 173 -5.95 3.12 8.36
CA GLY A 173 -6.63 3.77 9.47
C GLY A 173 -7.41 5.02 9.07
N GLY A 174 -7.91 5.05 7.83
CA GLY A 174 -8.67 6.17 7.27
C GLY A 174 -7.83 7.22 6.53
N MET A 175 -6.51 7.04 6.41
CA MET A 175 -5.67 7.93 5.61
C MET A 175 -6.09 7.94 4.13
N GLY A 176 -6.61 6.81 3.61
CA GLY A 176 -7.19 6.75 2.27
C GLY A 176 -8.28 7.81 2.05
N ALA A 177 -9.15 8.05 3.04
CA ALA A 177 -10.18 9.09 2.98
C ALA A 177 -9.60 10.50 2.91
N ALA A 178 -8.55 10.81 3.68
CA ALA A 178 -7.87 12.11 3.61
C ALA A 178 -7.19 12.31 2.24
N LEU A 179 -6.54 11.27 1.72
CA LEU A 179 -5.89 11.29 0.41
C LEU A 179 -6.89 11.55 -0.73
N LEU A 180 -8.02 10.83 -0.74
CA LEU A 180 -9.10 11.03 -1.70
C LEU A 180 -9.79 12.40 -1.56
N GLY A 181 -10.16 12.74 -0.32
CA GLY A 181 -11.02 13.88 -0.02
C GLY A 181 -10.30 15.22 -0.02
N LEU A 182 -9.10 15.29 0.56
CA LEU A 182 -8.40 16.56 0.79
C LEU A 182 -7.27 16.80 -0.21
N LEU A 183 -6.62 15.74 -0.70
CA LEU A 183 -5.50 15.86 -1.64
C LEU A 183 -5.83 15.48 -3.08
N ASN A 184 -7.06 15.01 -3.35
CA ASN A 184 -7.46 14.52 -4.67
C ASN A 184 -6.49 13.47 -5.23
N ALA A 185 -5.97 12.61 -4.36
CA ALA A 185 -5.09 11.52 -4.74
C ALA A 185 -5.88 10.41 -5.44
N GLU A 186 -5.19 9.64 -6.27
CA GLU A 186 -5.75 8.47 -6.94
C GLU A 186 -5.34 7.20 -6.18
N LEU A 187 -6.31 6.40 -5.74
CA LEU A 187 -6.05 5.09 -5.14
C LEU A 187 -6.09 4.03 -6.24
N ARG A 188 -5.00 3.28 -6.36
CA ARG A 188 -4.84 2.22 -7.35
C ARG A 188 -4.21 0.99 -6.73
N ALA A 189 -4.42 -0.17 -7.36
CA ALA A 189 -3.72 -1.38 -6.96
C ALA A 189 -2.21 -1.18 -7.08
N GLY A 190 -1.45 -1.57 -6.05
CA GLY A 190 -0.01 -1.33 -5.98
C GLY A 190 0.73 -1.92 -7.19
N VAL A 191 0.29 -3.09 -7.63
CA VAL A 191 0.87 -3.77 -8.78
C VAL A 191 0.67 -3.02 -10.10
N GLU A 192 -0.46 -2.34 -10.30
CA GLU A 192 -0.69 -1.54 -11.50
C GLU A 192 0.24 -0.33 -11.54
N ILE A 193 0.42 0.34 -10.40
CA ILE A 193 1.33 1.46 -10.26
C ILE A 193 2.76 1.02 -10.64
N VAL A 194 3.21 -0.13 -10.11
CA VAL A 194 4.55 -0.66 -10.41
C VAL A 194 4.69 -1.02 -11.89
N VAL A 195 3.69 -1.69 -12.48
CA VAL A 195 3.68 -2.07 -13.90
C VAL A 195 3.84 -0.84 -14.80
N GLU A 196 3.08 0.22 -14.55
CA GLU A 196 3.13 1.44 -15.37
C GLU A 196 4.41 2.23 -15.13
N THR A 197 4.81 2.39 -13.87
CA THR A 197 6.00 3.16 -13.49
C THR A 197 7.27 2.56 -14.08
N LEU A 198 7.35 1.23 -14.13
CA LEU A 198 8.48 0.50 -14.72
C LEU A 198 8.33 0.25 -16.22
N GLN A 199 7.23 0.71 -16.84
CA GLN A 199 6.91 0.46 -18.25
C GLN A 199 6.97 -1.03 -18.63
N LEU A 200 6.53 -1.90 -17.71
CA LEU A 200 6.66 -3.35 -17.86
C LEU A 200 6.01 -3.86 -19.15
N GLU A 201 4.87 -3.27 -19.53
CA GLU A 201 4.15 -3.62 -20.75
C GLU A 201 5.02 -3.49 -22.01
N GLN A 202 5.82 -2.43 -22.12
CA GLN A 202 6.75 -2.25 -23.25
C GLN A 202 7.82 -3.34 -23.26
N ALA A 203 8.40 -3.67 -22.11
CA ALA A 203 9.42 -4.71 -21.99
C ALA A 203 8.88 -6.11 -22.32
N VAL A 204 7.61 -6.36 -21.98
CA VAL A 204 6.96 -7.67 -22.14
C VAL A 204 6.50 -7.91 -23.58
N LYS A 205 6.10 -6.86 -24.31
CA LYS A 205 5.56 -6.97 -25.67
C LYS A 205 6.49 -7.73 -26.63
N ASP A 206 7.78 -7.46 -26.54
CA ASP A 206 8.80 -8.07 -27.40
C ASP A 206 9.50 -9.29 -26.75
N ALA A 207 9.12 -9.66 -25.53
CA ALA A 207 9.72 -10.80 -24.84
C ALA A 207 9.30 -12.14 -25.46
N ASP A 208 10.20 -13.12 -25.45
CA ASP A 208 9.89 -14.53 -25.79
C ASP A 208 9.36 -15.32 -24.59
N LEU A 209 9.79 -14.93 -23.38
CA LEU A 209 9.52 -15.59 -22.12
C LEU A 209 9.56 -14.55 -21.00
N VAL A 210 8.61 -14.63 -20.08
CA VAL A 210 8.58 -13.79 -18.88
C VAL A 210 8.86 -14.65 -17.67
N ILE A 211 9.84 -14.25 -16.86
CA ILE A 211 10.15 -14.88 -15.57
C ILE A 211 9.79 -13.90 -14.46
N THR A 212 9.04 -14.37 -13.47
CA THR A 212 8.64 -13.59 -12.28
C THR A 212 8.89 -14.41 -11.02
N GLY A 213 8.63 -13.83 -9.84
CA GLY A 213 8.82 -14.53 -8.58
C GLY A 213 8.44 -13.73 -7.35
N GLU A 214 8.31 -14.43 -6.23
CA GLU A 214 8.18 -13.84 -4.89
C GLU A 214 8.66 -14.84 -3.82
N GLY A 215 8.75 -14.41 -2.56
CA GLY A 215 9.22 -15.28 -1.48
C GLY A 215 8.31 -16.48 -1.21
N ARG A 216 6.99 -16.33 -1.38
CA ARG A 216 6.00 -17.38 -1.15
C ARG A 216 4.82 -17.23 -2.11
N LEU A 217 4.58 -18.25 -2.94
CA LEU A 217 3.37 -18.34 -3.77
C LEU A 217 2.27 -19.10 -3.03
N ASP A 218 1.13 -18.45 -2.85
CA ASP A 218 -0.06 -18.96 -2.15
C ASP A 218 -1.34 -18.32 -2.70
N SER A 219 -2.50 -18.61 -2.09
CA SER A 219 -3.77 -17.98 -2.49
C SER A 219 -3.85 -16.47 -2.23
N GLN A 220 -2.90 -15.88 -1.49
CA GLN A 220 -2.83 -14.43 -1.33
C GLN A 220 -2.06 -13.78 -2.48
N SER A 221 -1.28 -14.55 -3.25
CA SER A 221 -0.57 -14.04 -4.43
C SER A 221 -1.54 -13.50 -5.48
N ILE A 222 -2.69 -14.14 -5.66
CA ILE A 222 -3.74 -13.72 -6.61
C ILE A 222 -4.44 -12.42 -6.22
N CYS A 223 -4.28 -11.97 -4.96
CA CYS A 223 -4.81 -10.71 -4.44
C CYS A 223 -3.94 -9.50 -4.82
N GLY A 224 -3.48 -9.45 -6.07
CA GLY A 224 -2.77 -8.28 -6.61
C GLY A 224 -1.27 -8.21 -6.29
N LYS A 225 -0.62 -9.33 -5.94
CA LYS A 225 0.84 -9.35 -5.76
C LYS A 225 1.59 -9.34 -7.10
N THR A 226 2.89 -9.03 -7.02
CA THR A 226 3.79 -8.84 -8.17
C THR A 226 3.73 -9.97 -9.20
N PRO A 227 3.83 -11.27 -8.86
CA PRO A 227 3.84 -12.34 -9.87
C PRO A 227 2.61 -12.33 -10.76
N ILE A 228 1.46 -12.03 -10.16
CA ILE A 228 0.17 -12.06 -10.83
C ILE A 228 -0.03 -10.83 -11.71
N GLY A 229 0.42 -9.66 -11.28
CA GLY A 229 0.43 -8.48 -12.16
C GLY A 229 1.32 -8.67 -13.38
N VAL A 230 2.54 -9.19 -13.18
CA VAL A 230 3.46 -9.50 -14.29
C VAL A 230 2.82 -10.53 -15.24
N ALA A 231 2.23 -11.60 -14.69
CA ALA A 231 1.57 -12.63 -15.48
C ALA A 231 0.39 -12.06 -16.30
N ARG A 232 -0.47 -11.24 -15.69
CA ARG A 232 -1.60 -10.61 -16.39
C ARG A 232 -1.13 -9.73 -17.55
N VAL A 233 -0.07 -8.94 -17.37
CA VAL A 233 0.52 -8.11 -18.44
C VAL A 233 1.06 -9.01 -19.55
N ALA A 234 1.83 -10.03 -19.21
CA ALA A 234 2.36 -11.01 -20.16
C ALA A 234 1.28 -11.71 -20.99
N LYS A 235 0.16 -12.07 -20.37
CA LYS A 235 -0.95 -12.75 -21.06
C LYS A 235 -1.72 -11.88 -22.03
N ARG A 236 -1.74 -10.55 -21.86
CA ARG A 236 -2.29 -9.63 -22.90
C ARG A 236 -1.55 -9.76 -24.23
N TYR A 237 -0.29 -10.16 -24.20
CA TYR A 237 0.57 -10.36 -25.38
C TYR A 237 0.85 -11.83 -25.67
N HIS A 238 0.07 -12.74 -25.08
CA HIS A 238 0.22 -14.19 -25.23
C HIS A 238 1.62 -14.72 -24.91
N LYS A 239 2.33 -14.08 -23.97
CA LYS A 239 3.67 -14.52 -23.57
C LYS A 239 3.61 -15.66 -22.55
N PRO A 240 4.54 -16.64 -22.61
CA PRO A 240 4.68 -17.65 -21.58
C PRO A 240 5.30 -17.03 -20.31
N VAL A 241 4.85 -17.50 -19.15
CA VAL A 241 5.18 -16.96 -17.83
C VAL A 241 5.59 -18.09 -16.91
N ILE A 242 6.82 -18.01 -16.39
CA ILE A 242 7.33 -18.94 -15.38
C ILE A 242 7.58 -18.17 -14.09
N ALA A 243 7.09 -18.71 -12.98
CA ALA A 243 7.33 -18.16 -11.66
C ALA A 243 8.34 -19.00 -10.86
N LEU A 244 9.34 -18.33 -10.29
CA LEU A 244 10.30 -18.91 -9.36
C LEU A 244 10.01 -18.34 -7.97
N ALA A 245 9.69 -19.20 -7.00
CA ALA A 245 9.34 -18.76 -5.66
C ALA A 245 10.21 -19.38 -4.57
N GLY A 246 10.42 -18.62 -3.48
CA GLY A 246 11.11 -19.11 -2.28
C GLY A 246 10.46 -20.38 -1.70
N GLY A 247 9.14 -20.47 -1.79
CA GLY A 247 8.38 -21.69 -1.52
C GLY A 247 6.98 -21.65 -2.13
N LEU A 248 6.45 -22.84 -2.46
CA LEU A 248 5.08 -23.03 -2.92
C LEU A 248 4.22 -23.58 -1.77
N GLN A 249 3.09 -22.95 -1.48
CA GLN A 249 2.11 -23.48 -0.53
C GLN A 249 1.16 -24.48 -1.20
N HIS A 250 0.42 -25.27 -0.42
CA HIS A 250 -0.51 -26.28 -0.97
C HIS A 250 -1.59 -25.68 -1.88
N ASP A 251 -1.98 -24.43 -1.61
CA ASP A 251 -3.00 -23.68 -2.33
C ASP A 251 -2.45 -22.89 -3.54
N HIS A 252 -1.15 -22.98 -3.87
CA HIS A 252 -0.53 -22.17 -4.94
C HIS A 252 -1.16 -22.40 -6.32
N HIS A 253 -1.81 -23.53 -6.57
CA HIS A 253 -2.37 -23.89 -7.88
C HIS A 253 -3.37 -22.85 -8.45
N VAL A 254 -3.95 -22.00 -7.59
CA VAL A 254 -4.83 -20.91 -8.02
C VAL A 254 -4.13 -19.88 -8.92
N VAL A 255 -2.79 -19.79 -8.87
CA VAL A 255 -2.02 -18.84 -9.68
C VAL A 255 -2.02 -19.20 -11.17
N TYR A 256 -2.22 -20.47 -11.52
CA TYR A 256 -2.27 -20.90 -12.92
C TYR A 256 -3.47 -20.31 -13.65
N GLN A 257 -4.60 -20.17 -12.95
CA GLN A 257 -5.80 -19.51 -13.48
C GLN A 257 -5.62 -18.01 -13.71
N GLN A 258 -4.55 -17.43 -13.16
CA GLN A 258 -4.22 -16.01 -13.26
C GLN A 258 -3.10 -15.72 -14.28
N GLY A 259 -2.68 -16.72 -15.05
CA GLY A 259 -1.76 -16.55 -16.18
C GLY A 259 -0.32 -16.96 -15.90
N ILE A 260 0.00 -17.60 -14.79
CA ILE A 260 1.28 -18.29 -14.62
C ILE A 260 1.18 -19.64 -15.35
N ASP A 261 2.14 -20.00 -16.22
CA ASP A 261 2.12 -21.30 -16.92
C ASP A 261 2.88 -22.40 -16.17
N ALA A 262 3.91 -22.02 -15.41
CA ALA A 262 4.66 -22.92 -14.53
C ALA A 262 5.13 -22.18 -13.29
N ALA A 263 5.07 -22.85 -12.14
CA ALA A 263 5.60 -22.34 -10.87
C ALA A 263 6.57 -23.36 -10.27
N LEU A 264 7.75 -22.90 -9.85
CA LEU A 264 8.78 -23.75 -9.24
C LEU A 264 9.22 -23.15 -7.91
N SER A 265 9.38 -24.02 -6.91
CA SER A 265 10.13 -23.69 -5.70
C SER A 265 11.62 -23.64 -6.02
N ILE A 266 12.34 -22.67 -5.49
CA ILE A 266 13.80 -22.60 -5.64
C ILE A 266 14.54 -23.53 -4.68
N LEU A 267 13.88 -24.04 -3.64
CA LEU A 267 14.50 -24.91 -2.65
C LEU A 267 14.92 -26.24 -3.28
N SER A 268 16.19 -26.60 -3.10
CA SER A 268 16.79 -27.81 -3.67
C SER A 268 16.68 -29.03 -2.75
N HIS A 269 16.51 -28.81 -1.45
CA HIS A 269 16.41 -29.85 -0.42
C HIS A 269 15.71 -29.29 0.84
N ILE A 270 15.50 -30.15 1.84
CA ILE A 270 14.90 -29.76 3.11
C ILE A 270 15.91 -28.93 3.90
N VAL A 271 15.54 -27.70 4.24
CA VAL A 271 16.37 -26.73 4.98
C VAL A 271 15.53 -25.99 6.01
N THR A 272 16.17 -25.42 7.02
CA THR A 272 15.52 -24.46 7.93
C THR A 272 15.28 -23.12 7.22
N LEU A 273 14.38 -22.28 7.76
CA LEU A 273 14.12 -20.95 7.19
C LEU A 273 15.37 -20.05 7.13
N PRO A 274 16.23 -19.97 8.17
CA PRO A 274 17.46 -19.19 8.09
C PRO A 274 18.40 -19.67 6.98
N GLU A 275 18.56 -20.98 6.82
CA GLU A 275 19.37 -21.57 5.75
C GLU A 275 18.78 -21.26 4.37
N ALA A 276 17.46 -21.40 4.20
CA ALA A 276 16.76 -21.07 2.97
C ALA A 276 16.97 -19.62 2.54
N LEU A 277 16.94 -18.67 3.49
CA LEU A 277 17.18 -17.25 3.23
C LEU A 277 18.66 -16.98 2.93
N HIS A 278 19.58 -17.65 3.62
CA HIS A 278 21.01 -17.52 3.40
C HIS A 278 21.44 -18.02 2.01
N GLU A 279 20.86 -19.13 1.55
CA GLU A 279 21.18 -19.75 0.26
C GLU A 279 20.27 -19.29 -0.90
N ALA A 280 19.38 -18.32 -0.67
CA ALA A 280 18.33 -17.95 -1.63
C ALA A 280 18.88 -17.57 -3.00
N GLU A 281 19.97 -16.82 -3.07
CA GLU A 281 20.60 -16.39 -4.33
C GLU A 281 21.14 -17.58 -5.15
N TYR A 282 21.83 -18.51 -4.47
CA TYR A 282 22.37 -19.71 -5.09
C TYR A 282 21.24 -20.60 -5.62
N ASN A 283 20.24 -20.87 -4.78
CA ASN A 283 19.09 -21.70 -5.10
C ASN A 283 18.24 -21.11 -6.25
N LEU A 284 18.05 -19.79 -6.27
CA LEU A 284 17.39 -19.07 -7.37
C LEU A 284 18.18 -19.23 -8.68
N SER A 285 19.50 -19.02 -8.63
CA SER A 285 20.38 -19.12 -9.80
C SER A 285 20.38 -20.54 -10.39
N LEU A 286 20.46 -21.56 -9.54
CA LEU A 286 20.40 -22.96 -9.93
C LEU A 286 19.05 -23.30 -10.59
N SER A 287 17.95 -22.87 -9.98
CA SER A 287 16.59 -23.10 -10.49
C SER A 287 16.38 -22.40 -11.83
N ALA A 288 16.81 -21.13 -11.95
CA ALA A 288 16.76 -20.37 -13.19
C ALA A 288 17.58 -21.03 -14.31
N ARG A 289 18.79 -21.52 -14.01
CA ARG A 289 19.62 -22.28 -14.97
C ARG A 289 18.88 -23.52 -15.47
N ASN A 290 18.21 -24.25 -14.59
CA ASN A 290 17.50 -25.47 -14.97
C ASN A 290 16.26 -25.16 -15.81
N VAL A 291 15.49 -24.12 -15.46
CA VAL A 291 14.40 -23.62 -16.31
C VAL A 291 14.90 -23.24 -17.69
N ALA A 292 16.02 -22.50 -17.79
CA ALA A 292 16.60 -22.12 -19.08
C ALA A 292 17.07 -23.33 -19.90
N ALA A 293 17.62 -24.35 -19.24
CA ALA A 293 18.03 -25.59 -19.90
C ALA A 293 16.82 -26.35 -20.48
N ILE A 294 15.72 -26.47 -19.71
CA ILE A 294 14.46 -27.09 -20.16
C ILE A 294 13.86 -26.29 -21.32
N TRP A 295 13.81 -24.96 -21.19
CA TRP A 295 13.32 -24.07 -22.25
C TRP A 295 14.09 -24.22 -23.55
N ARG A 296 15.43 -24.31 -23.47
CA ARG A 296 16.28 -24.55 -24.64
C ARG A 296 15.98 -25.89 -25.31
N LEU A 297 15.80 -26.95 -24.53
CA LEU A 297 15.44 -28.27 -25.05
C LEU A 297 14.09 -28.23 -25.78
N ALA A 298 13.10 -27.56 -25.19
CA ALA A 298 11.77 -27.43 -25.78
C ALA A 298 11.76 -26.62 -27.10
N ARG A 299 12.66 -25.65 -27.27
CA ARG A 299 12.80 -24.88 -28.53
C ARG A 299 13.58 -25.60 -29.64
N GLN A 300 14.29 -26.68 -29.30
CA GLN A 300 15.06 -27.50 -30.25
C GLN A 300 14.27 -28.71 -30.78
N ALA A 301 13.14 -29.02 -30.15
CA ALA A 301 12.21 -30.07 -30.56
C ALA A 301 11.17 -29.51 -31.55
#